data_AF-A0A1Y5F7S4-F1
#
_entry.id   AF-A0A1Y5F7S4-F1
#
_cell.length_a   1.000
_cell.length_b   1.000
_cell.length_c   1.000
_cell.angle_alpha   90.00
_cell.angle_beta   90.00
_cell.angle_gamma   90.00
#
_symmetry.space_group_name_H-M   'P 1'
#
loop_
_entity.id
_entity.type
_entity.pdbx_description
1 polymer ?
#
loop_
_entity_poly.entity_id
_entity_poly.type
_entity_poly.pdbx_seq_one_letter_code
_entity_poly.pdbx_strand_id
1 'polypeptide(L)'
;MESNVFSLKFNKEAELNFKVFAQLVMKSEVEKATRMLRDLLEVGYDEASELTGKVFENYNDNPNSLMEMMQVRELLNTGKNNDALVIVQKLFGASGLVSVNILEKMKAQLQN
;
A
#
# COMPACT_ATOMS: atom_id res chain seq x y z
N MET A 1 -20.02 10.51 -38.25
CA MET A 1 -19.05 11.05 -37.28
C MET A 1 -19.03 10.09 -36.11
N GLU A 2 -17.97 9.29 -36.05
CA GLU A 2 -17.80 8.24 -35.05
C GLU A 2 -17.32 8.87 -33.73
N SER A 3 -18.21 9.00 -32.75
CA SER A 3 -17.79 9.22 -31.37
C SER A 3 -17.50 7.86 -30.75
N ASN A 4 -16.25 7.44 -30.91
CA ASN A 4 -15.69 6.30 -30.20
C ASN A 4 -15.49 6.72 -28.74
N VAL A 5 -16.56 6.59 -27.94
CA VAL A 5 -16.48 6.72 -26.49
C VAL A 5 -15.71 5.49 -26.02
N PHE A 6 -14.40 5.65 -25.86
CA PHE A 6 -13.58 4.75 -25.05
C PHE A 6 -14.13 4.79 -23.62
N SER A 7 -15.17 3.99 -23.38
CA SER A 7 -15.50 3.53 -22.05
C SER A 7 -14.35 2.66 -21.60
N LEU A 8 -13.31 3.29 -21.04
CA LEU A 8 -12.39 2.63 -20.13
C LEU A 8 -13.25 2.14 -18.97
N LYS A 9 -13.82 0.94 -19.13
CA LYS A 9 -14.10 0.07 -18.01
C LYS A 9 -12.75 -0.08 -17.33
N PHE A 10 -12.46 0.79 -16.36
CA PHE A 10 -11.48 0.47 -15.35
C PHE A 10 -11.91 -0.90 -14.84
N ASN A 11 -11.16 -1.93 -15.20
CA ASN A 11 -11.20 -3.18 -14.47
C ASN A 11 -11.05 -2.75 -13.02
N LYS A 12 -12.13 -2.86 -12.23
CA LYS A 12 -12.11 -2.53 -10.81
C LYS A 12 -11.12 -3.42 -10.05
N GLU A 13 -10.70 -4.50 -10.72
CA GLU A 13 -9.66 -5.45 -10.40
C GLU A 13 -8.32 -5.16 -11.12
N ALA A 14 -8.09 -3.95 -11.64
CA ALA A 14 -6.75 -3.48 -11.97
C ALA A 14 -6.00 -3.28 -10.64
N GLU A 15 -5.67 -4.44 -10.08
CA GLU A 15 -4.99 -4.83 -8.86
C GLU A 15 -4.92 -3.76 -7.77
N LEU A 16 -5.91 -3.79 -6.87
CA LEU A 16 -5.72 -3.29 -5.50
C LEU A 16 -4.53 -4.03 -4.91
N ASN A 17 -3.34 -3.44 -4.98
CA ASN A 17 -2.14 -4.01 -4.41
C ASN A 17 -1.21 -2.92 -3.85
N PHE A 18 -0.33 -3.32 -2.93
CA PHE A 18 0.59 -2.39 -2.28
C PHE A 18 1.61 -1.75 -3.24
N LYS A 19 1.86 -2.35 -4.41
CA LYS A 19 2.71 -1.77 -5.45
C LYS A 19 2.03 -0.56 -6.11
N VAL A 20 0.74 -0.64 -6.44
CA VAL A 20 -0.02 0.48 -7.01
C VAL A 20 -0.18 1.58 -5.95
N PHE A 21 -0.42 1.21 -4.69
CA PHE A 21 -0.42 2.16 -3.59
C PHE A 21 0.89 2.95 -3.52
N ALA A 22 2.05 2.28 -3.52
CA ALA A 22 3.35 2.95 -3.51
C ALA A 22 3.53 3.88 -4.72
N GLN A 23 3.08 3.47 -5.91
CA GLN A 23 3.15 4.32 -7.11
C GLN A 23 2.28 5.58 -7.00
N LEU A 24 1.14 5.52 -6.33
CA LEU A 24 0.28 6.69 -6.08
C LEU A 24 0.95 7.65 -5.11
N VAL A 25 1.58 7.14 -4.04
CA VAL A 25 2.38 7.94 -3.09
C VAL A 25 3.52 8.64 -3.83
N MET A 26 4.27 7.94 -4.68
CA MET A 26 5.38 8.53 -5.46
C MET A 26 4.94 9.65 -6.39
N LYS A 27 3.69 9.61 -6.87
CA LYS A 27 3.08 10.63 -7.74
C LYS A 27 2.40 11.75 -6.96
N SER A 28 2.50 11.75 -5.63
CA SER A 28 1.79 12.68 -4.74
C SER A 28 0.26 12.63 -4.90
N GLU A 29 -0.28 11.50 -5.37
CA GLU A 29 -1.71 11.25 -5.55
C GLU A 29 -2.31 10.72 -4.22
N VAL A 30 -2.11 11.48 -3.13
CA VAL A 30 -2.36 11.04 -1.74
C VAL A 30 -3.80 10.59 -1.52
N GLU A 31 -4.79 11.35 -1.98
CA GLU A 31 -6.22 11.01 -1.87
C GLU A 31 -6.55 9.65 -2.53
N LYS A 32 -5.95 9.37 -3.70
CA LYS A 32 -6.15 8.10 -4.39
C LYS A 32 -5.44 6.96 -3.64
N ALA A 33 -4.23 7.22 -3.13
CA ALA A 33 -3.50 6.28 -2.29
C ALA A 33 -4.29 5.93 -1.02
N THR A 34 -4.91 6.91 -0.36
CA THR A 34 -5.76 6.71 0.82
C THR A 34 -6.96 5.84 0.53
N ARG A 35 -7.70 6.11 -0.56
CA ARG A 35 -8.85 5.28 -0.96
C ARG A 35 -8.43 3.84 -1.24
N MET A 36 -7.30 3.65 -1.90
CA MET A 36 -6.74 2.33 -2.16
C MET A 36 -6.33 1.62 -0.87
N LEU A 37 -5.65 2.31 0.05
CA LEU A 37 -5.20 1.72 1.31
C LEU A 37 -6.39 1.34 2.20
N ARG A 38 -7.43 2.17 2.23
CA ARG A 38 -8.70 1.87 2.89
C ARG A 38 -9.28 0.55 2.37
N ASP A 39 -9.33 0.39 1.05
CA ASP A 39 -9.90 -0.80 0.41
C ASP A 39 -9.00 -2.03 0.61
N LEU A 40 -7.67 -1.85 0.62
CA LEU A 40 -6.69 -2.92 0.88
C LEU A 40 -6.77 -3.45 2.32
N LEU A 41 -6.91 -2.56 3.29
CA LEU A 41 -6.89 -2.89 4.70
C LEU A 41 -8.28 -3.17 5.29
N GLU A 42 -9.34 -2.85 4.54
CA GLU A 42 -10.74 -2.92 4.98
C GLU A 42 -10.99 -2.08 6.26
N VAL A 43 -10.38 -0.89 6.32
CA VAL A 43 -10.44 0.03 7.47
C VAL A 43 -11.25 1.30 7.15
N GLY A 44 -11.43 2.17 8.15
CA GLY A 44 -12.05 3.48 7.96
C GLY A 44 -11.19 4.43 7.11
N TYR A 45 -11.82 5.44 6.50
CA TYR A 45 -11.09 6.43 5.69
C TYR A 45 -10.08 7.21 6.52
N ASP A 46 -10.43 7.60 7.75
CA ASP A 46 -9.56 8.39 8.63
C ASP A 46 -8.29 7.61 9.01
N GLU A 47 -8.44 6.33 9.38
CA GLU A 47 -7.31 5.44 9.65
C GLU A 47 -6.42 5.26 8.41
N ALA A 48 -7.03 5.00 7.25
CA ALA A 48 -6.28 4.92 6.00
C ALA A 48 -5.56 6.24 5.65
N SER A 49 -6.15 7.38 5.98
CA SER A 49 -5.59 8.71 5.75
C SER A 49 -4.37 8.95 6.62
N GLU A 50 -4.43 8.61 7.92
CA GLU A 50 -3.29 8.71 8.84
C GLU A 50 -2.12 7.84 8.38
N LEU A 51 -2.40 6.57 8.04
CA LEU A 51 -1.41 5.62 7.55
C LEU A 51 -0.78 6.08 6.23
N THR A 52 -1.59 6.57 5.29
CA THR A 52 -1.08 7.09 4.01
C THR A 52 -0.24 8.35 4.22
N GLY A 53 -0.67 9.23 5.12
CA GLY A 53 0.09 10.42 5.51
C GLY A 53 1.48 10.05 6.03
N LYS A 54 1.58 9.05 6.91
CA LYS A 54 2.87 8.56 7.42
C LYS A 54 3.77 7.98 6.34
N VAL A 55 3.22 7.20 5.42
CA VAL A 55 3.98 6.67 4.28
C VAL A 55 4.49 7.80 3.38
N PHE A 56 3.67 8.83 3.15
CA PHE A 56 4.05 9.99 2.34
C PHE A 56 5.11 10.87 3.02
N GLU A 57 4.99 11.10 4.33
CA GLU A 57 6.02 11.77 5.15
C GLU A 57 7.37 11.02 5.04
N ASN A 58 7.37 9.71 5.30
CA ASN A 58 8.55 8.86 5.19
C ASN A 58 9.17 8.87 3.78
N TYR A 59 8.35 8.95 2.73
CA TYR A 59 8.81 9.07 1.34
C TYR A 59 9.45 10.42 1.05
N ASN A 60 8.87 11.52 1.55
CA ASN A 60 9.45 12.85 1.37
C ASN A 60 10.79 13.00 2.11
N ASP A 61 10.90 12.40 3.31
CA ASP A 61 12.14 12.42 4.10
C ASP A 61 13.21 11.50 3.50
N ASN A 62 12.80 10.34 2.99
CA ASN A 62 13.68 9.38 2.34
C ASN A 62 12.95 8.71 1.16
N PRO A 63 13.24 9.12 -0.09
CA PRO A 63 12.61 8.54 -1.28
C PRO A 63 12.84 7.03 -1.42
N ASN A 64 13.88 6.49 -0.79
CA ASN A 64 14.18 5.06 -0.79
C ASN A 64 13.30 4.26 0.17
N SER A 65 12.51 4.89 1.06
CA SER A 65 11.62 4.20 2.01
C SER A 65 10.60 3.29 1.31
N LEU A 66 10.12 3.67 0.13
CA LEU A 66 9.20 2.84 -0.66
C LEU A 66 9.87 1.60 -1.27
N MET A 67 11.21 1.56 -1.38
CA MET A 67 11.91 0.31 -1.71
C MET A 67 11.81 -0.71 -0.57
N GLU A 68 11.70 -0.25 0.68
CA GLU A 68 11.50 -1.12 1.84
C GLU A 68 10.16 -1.87 1.74
N MET A 69 9.13 -1.26 1.13
CA MET A 69 7.86 -1.94 0.85
C MET A 69 8.02 -3.11 -0.13
N MET A 70 8.95 -3.04 -1.08
CA MET A 70 9.28 -4.18 -1.95
C MET A 70 10.08 -5.26 -1.20
N GLN A 71 10.92 -4.87 -0.24
CA GLN A 71 11.65 -5.81 0.62
C GLN A 71 10.71 -6.64 1.50
N VAL A 72 9.59 -6.06 1.96
CA VAL A 72 8.58 -6.80 2.74
C VAL A 72 8.11 -8.06 1.98
N ARG A 73 7.90 -7.96 0.66
CA ARG A 73 7.51 -9.11 -0.16
C ARG A 73 8.57 -10.22 -0.15
N GLU A 74 9.84 -9.87 -0.31
CA GLU A 74 10.95 -10.82 -0.28
C GLU A 74 11.09 -11.50 1.10
N LEU A 75 10.95 -10.71 2.17
CA LEU A 75 10.99 -11.22 3.54
C LEU A 75 9.82 -12.18 3.82
N LEU A 76 8.62 -11.87 3.34
CA LEU A 76 7.47 -12.76 3.45
C LEU A 76 7.66 -14.08 2.69
N ASN A 77 8.20 -14.03 1.47
CA ASN A 77 8.50 -15.24 0.68
C ASN A 77 9.56 -16.14 1.34
N THR A 78 10.50 -15.55 2.08
CA THR A 78 11.57 -16.27 2.79
C THR A 78 11.20 -16.65 4.22
N GLY A 79 9.95 -16.42 4.64
CA GLY A 79 9.45 -16.74 5.99
C GLY A 79 9.93 -15.80 7.10
N LYS A 80 10.60 -14.69 6.76
CA LYS A 80 11.12 -13.69 7.69
C LYS A 80 10.04 -12.69 8.12
N ASN A 81 8.96 -13.21 8.70
CA ASN A 81 7.77 -12.41 9.05
C ASN A 81 8.06 -11.31 10.07
N ASN A 82 8.97 -11.55 11.02
CA ASN A 82 9.34 -10.54 12.03
C ASN A 82 10.07 -9.35 11.40
N ASP A 83 11.01 -9.61 10.49
CA ASP A 83 11.73 -8.55 9.77
C ASP A 83 10.77 -7.75 8.89
N ALA A 84 9.85 -8.45 8.22
CA ALA A 84 8.79 -7.83 7.42
C ALA A 84 7.87 -6.94 8.28
N LEU A 85 7.50 -7.39 9.48
CA LEU A 85 6.69 -6.63 10.42
C LEU A 85 7.39 -5.34 10.88
N VAL A 86 8.70 -5.38 11.15
CA VAL A 86 9.49 -4.21 11.55
C VAL A 86 9.48 -3.15 10.44
N ILE A 87 9.63 -3.57 9.18
CA ILE A 87 9.55 -2.65 8.04
C ILE A 87 8.15 -2.04 7.92
N VAL A 88 7.09 -2.85 8.06
CA VAL A 88 5.70 -2.36 8.03
C VAL A 88 5.46 -1.33 9.14
N GLN A 89 5.91 -1.59 10.36
CA GLN A 89 5.79 -0.66 11.49
C GLN A 89 6.45 0.68 11.18
N LYS A 90 7.68 0.64 10.67
CA LYS A 90 8.45 1.83 10.31
C LYS A 90 7.75 2.62 9.20
N LEU A 91 7.36 1.95 8.12
CA LEU A 91 6.83 2.59 6.92
C LEU A 91 5.47 3.26 7.16
N PHE A 92 4.59 2.58 7.91
CA PHE A 92 3.23 3.06 8.17
C PHE A 92 3.12 3.85 9.48
N GLY A 93 4.19 3.94 10.28
CA GLY A 93 4.12 4.54 11.61
C GLY A 93 3.13 3.84 12.55
N ALA A 94 2.79 2.58 12.26
CA ALA A 94 1.79 1.80 12.95
C ALA A 94 2.44 0.85 13.97
N SER A 95 1.72 0.51 15.04
CA SER A 95 2.17 -0.49 16.02
C SER A 95 1.08 -1.50 16.35
N GLY A 96 1.48 -2.64 16.94
CA GLY A 96 0.56 -3.67 17.42
C GLY A 96 -0.30 -4.26 16.30
N LEU A 97 -1.62 -4.30 16.53
CA LEU A 97 -2.57 -5.00 15.68
C LEU A 97 -2.66 -4.41 14.26
N VAL A 98 -2.49 -3.11 14.10
CA VAL A 98 -2.57 -2.43 12.79
C VAL A 98 -1.44 -2.91 11.87
N SER A 99 -0.21 -2.98 12.38
CA SER A 99 0.94 -3.48 11.62
C SER A 99 0.80 -4.95 11.24
N VAL A 100 0.21 -5.76 12.14
CA VAL A 100 -0.10 -7.17 11.86
C VAL A 100 -1.15 -7.28 10.76
N ASN A 101 -2.22 -6.48 10.80
CA ASN A 101 -3.24 -6.47 9.75
C ASN A 101 -2.63 -6.11 8.39
N ILE A 102 -1.81 -5.05 8.32
CA ILE A 102 -1.12 -4.66 7.09
C ILE A 102 -0.24 -5.80 6.56
N LEU A 103 0.54 -6.44 7.43
CA LEU A 103 1.41 -7.55 7.05
C LEU A 103 0.61 -8.74 6.49
N GLU A 104 -0.50 -9.12 7.13
CA GLU A 104 -1.35 -10.22 6.67
C GLU A 104 -2.03 -9.88 5.34
N LYS A 105 -2.47 -8.62 5.13
CA LYS A 105 -3.00 -8.17 3.84
C LYS A 105 -1.92 -8.20 2.74
N MET A 106 -0.68 -7.79 3.05
CA MET A 106 0.45 -7.91 2.12
C MET A 106 0.73 -9.37 1.77
N LYS A 107 0.70 -10.27 2.76
CA LYS A 107 0.93 -11.71 2.58
C LYS A 107 -0.16 -12.39 1.76
N ALA A 108 -1.43 -12.03 1.97
CA ALA A 108 -2.55 -12.56 1.19
C ALA A 108 -2.41 -12.23 -0.32
N GLN A 109 -1.75 -11.12 -0.66
CA GLN A 109 -1.47 -10.73 -2.05
C GLN A 109 -0.31 -11.47 -2.71
N LEU A 110 0.47 -12.24 -1.95
CA LEU A 110 1.55 -13.08 -2.49
C LEU A 110 1.07 -14.46 -2.92
N GLN A 111 -0.10 -14.88 -2.45
CA GLN A 111 -0.67 -16.20 -2.65
C GLN A 111 -1.61 -16.28 -3.87
N ASN A 112 -1.85 -15.15 -4.54
CA ASN A 112 -2.62 -15.01 -5.78
C ASN A 112 -1.69 -14.65 -6.94
#